data_AF-A0A920P2Y4-F1
#
_entry.id   AF-A0A920P2Y4-F1
#
_cell.length_a   1.000
_cell.length_b   1.000
_cell.length_c   1.000
_cell.angle_alpha   90.00
_cell.angle_beta   90.00
_cell.angle_gamma   90.00
#
_symmetry.space_group_name_H-M   'P 1'
#
loop_
_entity.id
_entity.type
_entity.pdbx_description
1 polymer ?
#
loop_
_entity_poly.entity_id
_entity_poly.type
_entity_poly.pdbx_seq_one_letter_code
_entity_poly.pdbx_strand_id
1 'polypeptide(L)'
;MTSAGSKRSLEFFIIVALLVSVLSSPISAQRGSSGDQSMGDLPTIEERTDGMDSLEGFLPLYWDASLGQLWMEIPELDKEMIHFAGFGAGLGSNDIGLDRGALRGSRIVKFERVGRKVLMVQPNYRFRANSDNPAETQAVRDAFARSILWSFTPAAETGGRVLVDLTDFLIRDATNAGQRMSPGTYRLDNSRSSVYMDMTGSFPTNTELEVELTFVQQPGGGGGRGGRGGGGFEGVGSVASTGEAASIRLHHSFVQLPDDDYEPRMFDPRSGYGSSAIRTMQYPSMSP
;
A
#
# COMPACT_ATOMS: atom_id res chain seq x y z
N MET A 1 11.20 -6.98 -86.59
CA MET A 1 10.11 -6.77 -87.58
C MET A 1 9.35 -5.52 -87.17
N THR A 2 9.44 -4.51 -88.03
CA THR A 2 8.81 -3.19 -87.96
C THR A 2 7.32 -3.26 -88.23
N SER A 3 6.51 -2.38 -87.63
CA SER A 3 5.66 -1.40 -88.35
C SER A 3 4.51 -0.82 -87.51
N ALA A 4 4.40 0.51 -87.58
CA ALA A 4 3.21 1.38 -87.59
C ALA A 4 2.17 1.27 -86.44
N GLY A 5 1.66 2.35 -85.85
CA GLY A 5 1.53 3.73 -86.33
C GLY A 5 0.05 4.12 -86.49
N SER A 6 -0.50 4.77 -85.45
CA SER A 6 -1.56 5.82 -85.42
C SER A 6 -2.79 5.72 -86.35
N LYS A 7 -4.00 5.86 -85.76
CA LYS A 7 -5.03 6.80 -86.25
C LYS A 7 -6.14 7.05 -85.21
N ARG A 8 -6.62 8.29 -85.25
CA ARG A 8 -7.55 9.02 -84.36
C ARG A 8 -9.02 8.81 -84.76
N SER A 9 -9.95 8.93 -83.81
CA SER A 9 -11.24 9.70 -83.88
C SER A 9 -12.13 9.34 -82.66
N LEU A 10 -12.51 10.30 -81.79
CA LEU A 10 -13.78 11.09 -81.83
C LEU A 10 -15.03 10.18 -81.86
N GLU A 11 -16.07 10.22 -81.03
CA GLU A 11 -16.58 11.07 -79.93
C GLU A 11 -17.60 10.22 -79.15
N PHE A 12 -17.83 10.50 -77.86
CA PHE A 12 -19.20 10.59 -77.33
C PHE A 12 -19.21 11.48 -76.08
N PHE A 13 -19.93 12.59 -76.19
CA PHE A 13 -20.18 13.63 -75.20
C PHE A 13 -20.95 13.11 -73.97
N ILE A 14 -20.77 13.77 -72.81
CA ILE A 14 -21.81 14.50 -72.03
C ILE A 14 -21.24 15.05 -70.70
N ILE A 15 -21.01 16.37 -70.64
CA ILE A 15 -21.47 17.39 -69.65
C ILE A 15 -21.41 16.97 -68.15
N VAL A 16 -20.63 17.57 -67.23
CA VAL A 16 -20.69 18.96 -66.69
C VAL A 16 -19.34 19.31 -66.03
N ALA A 17 -18.80 20.48 -66.33
CA ALA A 17 -17.67 21.10 -65.66
C ALA A 17 -18.11 21.83 -64.37
N LEU A 18 -17.39 21.62 -63.26
CA LEU A 18 -17.37 22.57 -62.15
C LEU A 18 -15.91 22.92 -61.81
N LEU A 19 -15.62 24.21 -61.88
CA LEU A 19 -14.36 24.88 -61.58
C LEU A 19 -13.80 24.50 -60.20
N VAL A 20 -12.53 24.10 -60.17
CA VAL A 20 -11.68 24.18 -58.97
C VAL A 20 -10.91 25.50 -59.03
N SER A 21 -11.43 26.52 -58.36
CA SER A 21 -10.70 27.76 -58.07
C SER A 21 -9.94 27.60 -56.75
N VAL A 22 -8.63 27.55 -56.83
CA VAL A 22 -7.70 27.66 -55.70
C VAL A 22 -7.72 29.11 -55.19
N LEU A 23 -8.21 29.32 -53.97
CA LEU A 23 -8.02 30.56 -53.22
C LEU A 23 -7.43 30.21 -51.85
N SER A 24 -6.22 30.71 -51.66
CA SER A 24 -5.43 30.66 -50.45
C SER A 24 -6.16 31.36 -49.30
N SER A 25 -6.49 30.62 -48.25
CA SER A 25 -6.90 31.18 -46.95
C SER A 25 -5.95 30.66 -45.87
N PRO A 26 -5.49 31.50 -44.94
CA PRO A 26 -4.66 31.04 -43.84
C PRO A 26 -5.51 30.11 -42.96
N ILE A 27 -4.97 28.95 -42.63
CA ILE A 27 -5.53 28.07 -41.61
C ILE A 27 -5.37 28.81 -40.28
N SER A 28 -6.35 29.63 -39.92
CA SER A 28 -6.68 29.86 -38.52
C SER A 28 -7.19 28.52 -38.00
N ALA A 29 -6.31 27.79 -37.32
CA ALA A 29 -6.69 26.64 -36.52
C ALA A 29 -7.70 27.13 -35.47
N GLN A 30 -8.97 26.90 -35.78
CA GLN A 30 -10.08 27.10 -34.87
C GLN A 30 -9.82 26.14 -33.70
N ARG A 31 -9.36 26.69 -32.58
CA ARG A 31 -9.17 26.01 -31.31
C ARG A 31 -10.54 25.53 -30.87
N GLY A 32 -10.92 24.35 -31.35
CA GLY A 32 -12.03 23.59 -30.80
C GLY A 32 -11.73 23.40 -29.33
N SER A 33 -12.62 23.94 -28.49
CA SER A 33 -12.68 23.75 -27.05
C SER A 33 -12.82 22.27 -26.73
N SER A 34 -11.71 21.55 -26.88
CA SER A 34 -11.48 20.26 -26.27
C SER A 34 -11.09 20.59 -24.83
N GLY A 35 -11.86 20.09 -23.87
CA GLY A 35 -11.72 20.39 -22.46
C GLY A 35 -10.26 20.38 -22.03
N ASP A 36 -9.91 21.43 -21.28
CA ASP A 36 -8.70 21.55 -20.51
C ASP A 36 -8.68 20.44 -19.44
N GLN A 37 -8.28 19.23 -19.84
CA GLN A 37 -7.85 18.21 -18.88
C GLN A 37 -6.45 18.63 -18.44
N SER A 38 -6.41 19.46 -17.41
CA SER A 38 -5.17 19.78 -16.73
C SER A 38 -4.54 18.47 -16.25
N MET A 39 -3.27 18.24 -16.59
CA MET A 39 -2.42 17.39 -15.77
C MET A 39 -2.24 18.11 -14.43
N GLY A 40 -3.23 18.06 -13.54
CA GLY A 40 -3.28 18.95 -12.38
C GLY A 40 -4.04 18.37 -11.20
N ASP A 41 -5.33 18.11 -11.35
CA ASP A 41 -6.19 17.81 -10.22
C ASP A 41 -6.66 16.36 -10.18
N LEU A 42 -6.59 15.77 -8.99
CA LEU A 42 -7.17 14.47 -8.70
C LEU A 42 -8.70 14.61 -8.66
N PRO A 43 -9.47 13.58 -9.02
CA PRO A 43 -10.91 13.60 -8.81
C PRO A 43 -11.23 13.73 -7.31
N THR A 44 -12.47 14.10 -7.01
CA THR A 44 -12.94 14.06 -5.62
C THR A 44 -13.04 12.62 -5.12
N ILE A 45 -12.92 12.44 -3.81
CA ILE A 45 -13.08 11.12 -3.17
C ILE A 45 -14.47 10.59 -3.49
N GLU A 46 -15.49 11.44 -3.38
CA GLU A 46 -16.89 11.10 -3.62
C GLU A 46 -17.14 10.61 -5.05
N GLU A 47 -16.50 11.22 -6.06
CA GLU A 47 -16.55 10.72 -7.45
C GLU A 47 -15.80 9.39 -7.62
N ARG A 48 -14.64 9.24 -6.97
CA ARG A 48 -13.79 8.06 -7.14
C ARG A 48 -14.36 6.82 -6.45
N THR A 49 -15.10 7.01 -5.36
CA THR A 49 -15.71 5.95 -4.54
C THR A 49 -17.19 5.73 -4.83
N ASP A 50 -17.73 6.37 -5.86
CA ASP A 50 -19.12 6.16 -6.26
C ASP A 50 -19.37 4.67 -6.57
N GLY A 51 -20.41 4.11 -5.95
CA GLY A 51 -20.77 2.69 -6.07
C GLY A 51 -19.91 1.70 -5.28
N MET A 52 -18.95 2.17 -4.47
CA MET A 52 -18.20 1.31 -3.53
C MET A 52 -18.93 1.16 -2.19
N ASP A 53 -18.69 0.06 -1.49
CA ASP A 53 -19.20 -0.12 -0.13
C ASP A 53 -18.36 0.71 0.85
N SER A 54 -18.96 1.71 1.50
CA SER A 54 -18.27 2.56 2.49
C SER A 54 -18.29 1.95 3.89
N LEU A 55 -17.15 2.00 4.57
CA LEU A 55 -16.98 1.67 5.98
C LEU A 55 -16.43 2.90 6.72
N GLU A 56 -17.34 3.65 7.34
CA GLU A 56 -17.03 4.86 8.10
C GLU A 56 -16.26 4.55 9.39
N GLY A 57 -15.30 5.40 9.76
CA GLY A 57 -14.54 5.24 11.01
C GLY A 57 -13.29 6.10 11.06
N PHE A 58 -12.30 5.65 11.84
CA PHE A 58 -11.07 6.39 12.13
C PHE A 58 -10.28 6.70 10.85
N LEU A 59 -10.02 5.66 10.05
CA LEU A 59 -9.62 5.77 8.64
C LEU A 59 -10.75 5.15 7.82
N PRO A 60 -11.62 5.95 7.17
CA PRO A 60 -12.70 5.42 6.36
C PRO A 60 -12.17 4.52 5.25
N LEU A 61 -12.90 3.43 4.97
CA LEU A 61 -12.54 2.49 3.92
C LEU A 61 -13.62 2.43 2.85
N TYR A 62 -13.22 2.15 1.62
CA TYR A 62 -14.13 1.91 0.51
C TYR A 62 -13.75 0.60 -0.18
N TRP A 63 -14.73 -0.30 -0.28
CA TRP A 63 -14.53 -1.61 -0.89
C TRP A 63 -15.11 -1.64 -2.31
N ASP A 64 -14.24 -1.92 -3.28
CA ASP A 64 -14.64 -2.21 -4.65
C ASP A 64 -14.74 -3.72 -4.84
N ALA A 65 -15.94 -4.27 -4.64
CA ALA A 65 -16.20 -5.70 -4.77
C ALA A 65 -15.95 -6.23 -6.19
N SER A 66 -16.02 -5.37 -7.22
CA SER A 66 -15.84 -5.78 -8.60
C SER A 66 -14.37 -6.00 -8.96
N LEU A 67 -13.48 -5.20 -8.36
CA LEU A 67 -12.03 -5.27 -8.57
C LEU A 67 -11.31 -6.01 -7.44
N GLY A 68 -11.98 -6.27 -6.32
CA GLY A 68 -11.36 -6.83 -5.12
C GLY A 68 -10.36 -5.88 -4.45
N GLN A 69 -10.59 -4.57 -4.59
CA GLN A 69 -9.67 -3.53 -4.09
C GLN A 69 -10.22 -2.85 -2.85
N LEU A 70 -9.35 -2.64 -1.88
CA LEU A 70 -9.65 -1.88 -0.67
C LEU A 70 -8.96 -0.53 -0.72
N TRP A 71 -9.76 0.52 -0.64
CA TRP A 71 -9.31 1.90 -0.59
C TRP A 71 -9.41 2.43 0.84
N MET A 72 -8.54 3.37 1.17
CA MET A 72 -8.50 4.01 2.48
C MET A 72 -8.43 5.52 2.30
N GLU A 73 -9.33 6.22 2.99
CA GLU A 73 -9.23 7.67 3.16
C GLU A 73 -8.30 7.98 4.33
N ILE A 74 -7.43 8.96 4.11
CA ILE A 74 -6.58 9.58 5.12
C ILE A 74 -7.16 10.97 5.39
N PRO A 75 -7.91 11.16 6.50
CA PRO A 75 -8.59 12.42 6.77
C PRO A 75 -7.63 13.56 7.10
N GLU A 76 -6.51 13.24 7.75
CA GLU A 76 -5.55 14.20 8.26
C GLU A 76 -4.12 13.67 8.06
N LEU A 77 -3.31 14.41 7.32
CA LEU A 77 -1.88 14.13 7.16
C LEU A 77 -1.11 14.55 8.42
N ASP A 78 0.09 14.02 8.58
CA ASP A 78 1.01 14.28 9.70
C ASP A 78 0.51 13.89 11.09
N LYS A 79 -0.72 13.37 11.19
CA LYS A 79 -1.27 12.80 12.42
C LYS A 79 -0.66 11.46 12.74
N GLU A 80 -0.20 11.33 13.97
CA GLU A 80 0.39 10.08 14.47
C GLU A 80 -0.67 9.10 14.96
N MET A 81 -0.43 7.83 14.69
CA MET A 81 -1.29 6.72 15.09
C MET A 81 -0.43 5.48 15.33
N ILE A 82 -0.99 4.51 16.04
CA ILE A 82 -0.36 3.21 16.25
C ILE A 82 -0.71 2.32 15.07
N HIS A 83 0.30 1.73 14.43
CA HIS A 83 0.12 0.62 13.50
C HIS A 83 0.67 -0.66 14.13
N PHE A 84 -0.08 -1.75 14.05
CA PHE A 84 0.45 -3.07 14.34
C PHE A 84 0.04 -4.07 13.26
N ALA A 85 0.87 -5.10 13.12
CA ALA A 85 0.61 -6.25 12.27
C ALA A 85 0.83 -7.53 13.07
N GLY A 86 -0.02 -8.52 12.89
CA GLY A 86 0.07 -9.82 13.55
C GLY A 86 -0.77 -10.86 12.82
N PHE A 87 -0.69 -12.13 13.19
CA PHE A 87 -1.49 -13.16 12.51
C PHE A 87 -2.91 -13.23 13.09
N GLY A 88 -3.93 -12.94 12.28
CA GLY A 88 -5.35 -13.13 12.62
C GLY A 88 -5.75 -14.62 12.65
N ALA A 89 -5.13 -15.41 11.77
CA ALA A 89 -5.01 -16.86 11.89
C ALA A 89 -3.66 -17.32 11.32
N GLY A 90 -2.86 -17.97 12.17
CA GLY A 90 -1.59 -18.57 11.78
C GLY A 90 -1.75 -19.98 11.20
N LEU A 91 -0.63 -20.63 10.87
CA LEU A 91 -0.62 -22.05 10.47
C LEU A 91 -0.85 -23.01 11.64
N GLY A 92 -1.00 -22.50 12.87
CA GLY A 92 -1.18 -23.32 14.07
C GLY A 92 0.10 -24.04 14.51
N SER A 93 1.27 -23.48 14.17
CA SER A 93 2.56 -24.04 14.54
C SER A 93 3.39 -23.03 15.35
N ASN A 94 3.47 -23.30 16.65
CA ASN A 94 4.27 -22.51 17.58
C ASN A 94 5.77 -22.55 17.22
N ASP A 95 6.23 -23.67 16.64
CA ASP A 95 7.65 -23.92 16.37
C ASP A 95 8.25 -22.99 15.30
N ILE A 96 7.43 -22.49 14.36
CA ILE A 96 7.86 -21.54 13.31
C ILE A 96 7.38 -20.10 13.57
N GLY A 97 6.72 -19.87 14.72
CA GLY A 97 6.23 -18.58 15.16
C GLY A 97 5.20 -17.98 14.20
N LEU A 98 4.34 -18.84 13.64
CA LEU A 98 3.16 -18.49 12.82
C LEU A 98 1.90 -18.84 13.59
N ASP A 99 1.79 -18.34 14.82
CA ASP A 99 0.63 -18.53 15.69
C ASP A 99 -0.35 -17.39 15.58
N ARG A 100 -1.63 -17.74 15.70
CA ARG A 100 -2.71 -16.77 15.84
C ARG A 100 -2.46 -15.87 17.06
N GLY A 101 -2.63 -14.56 16.89
CA GLY A 101 -2.48 -13.56 17.95
C GLY A 101 -1.03 -13.15 18.22
N ALA A 102 -0.05 -13.72 17.51
CA ALA A 102 1.34 -13.26 17.62
C ALA A 102 1.48 -11.87 16.98
N LEU A 103 1.59 -10.84 17.83
CA LEU A 103 1.91 -9.48 17.42
C LEU A 103 3.35 -9.44 16.89
N ARG A 104 3.55 -8.92 15.67
CA ARG A 104 4.88 -8.76 15.04
C ARG A 104 5.46 -7.37 15.27
N GLY A 105 5.03 -6.72 16.35
CA GLY A 105 5.45 -5.38 16.77
C GLY A 105 4.38 -4.33 16.49
N SER A 106 4.34 -3.33 17.38
CA SER A 106 3.64 -2.07 17.18
C SER A 106 4.65 -0.98 16.83
N ARG A 107 4.20 0.02 16.08
CA ARG A 107 4.99 1.17 15.67
C ARG A 107 4.11 2.40 15.62
N ILE A 108 4.69 3.57 15.91
CA ILE A 108 4.04 4.83 15.59
C ILE A 108 4.26 5.12 14.12
N VAL A 109 3.20 5.51 13.43
CA VAL A 109 3.22 5.91 12.03
C VAL A 109 2.47 7.20 11.82
N LYS A 110 2.79 7.89 10.74
CA LYS A 110 2.01 8.99 10.19
C LYS A 110 2.11 9.00 8.67
N PHE A 111 1.17 9.69 8.04
CA PHE A 111 1.15 9.85 6.59
C PHE A 111 1.64 11.24 6.21
N GLU A 112 2.66 11.31 5.34
CA GLU A 112 3.24 12.57 4.90
C GLU A 112 3.12 12.72 3.39
N ARG A 113 2.74 13.91 2.90
CA ARG A 113 2.71 14.17 1.46
C ARG A 113 4.05 14.69 0.97
N VAL A 114 4.59 14.04 -0.06
CA VAL A 114 5.83 14.46 -0.74
C VAL A 114 5.58 14.42 -2.25
N GLY A 115 5.34 15.59 -2.84
CA GLY A 115 4.93 15.69 -4.24
C GLY A 115 3.64 14.89 -4.50
N ARG A 116 3.68 13.98 -5.48
CA ARG A 116 2.55 13.09 -5.82
C ARG A 116 2.54 11.77 -5.04
N LYS A 117 3.15 11.74 -3.86
CA LYS A 117 3.23 10.54 -3.01
C LYS A 117 2.70 10.86 -1.63
N VAL A 118 2.04 9.88 -1.03
CA VAL A 118 1.73 9.85 0.40
C VAL A 118 2.55 8.74 1.03
N LEU A 119 3.49 9.12 1.88
CA LEU A 119 4.43 8.21 2.51
C LEU A 119 3.88 7.78 3.87
N MET A 120 3.84 6.48 4.12
CA MET A 120 3.67 5.96 5.47
C MET A 120 5.03 5.96 6.15
N VAL A 121 5.21 6.82 7.13
CA VAL A 121 6.50 7.04 7.80
C VAL A 121 6.41 6.55 9.24
N GLN A 122 7.44 5.82 9.68
CA GLN A 122 7.69 5.54 11.09
C GLN A 122 8.74 6.52 11.61
N PRO A 123 8.36 7.47 12.49
CA PRO A 123 9.30 8.34 13.18
C PRO A 123 10.27 7.54 14.07
N ASN A 124 11.48 8.07 14.27
CA ASN A 124 12.47 7.44 15.13
C ASN A 124 12.46 8.03 16.54
N TYR A 125 11.65 7.45 17.43
CA TYR A 125 11.54 7.89 18.82
C TYR A 125 12.59 7.34 19.78
N ARG A 126 13.51 6.50 19.30
CA ARG A 126 14.58 5.94 20.15
C ARG A 126 15.58 7.01 20.62
N PHE A 127 15.58 8.15 19.93
CA PHE A 127 16.46 9.28 20.18
C PHE A 127 15.59 10.53 20.30
N ARG A 128 15.57 11.13 21.48
CA ARG A 128 14.87 12.40 21.75
C ARG A 128 15.87 13.42 22.30
N ALA A 129 15.75 14.66 21.84
CA ALA A 129 16.39 15.79 22.50
C ALA A 129 15.53 16.19 23.70
N ASN A 130 16.13 16.28 24.88
CA ASN A 130 15.52 17.00 26.00
C ASN A 130 16.13 18.41 26.00
N SER A 131 15.68 19.24 25.07
CA SER A 131 16.14 20.62 24.92
C SER A 131 14.97 21.51 24.52
N ASP A 132 14.87 22.68 25.14
CA ASP A 132 13.89 23.70 24.76
C ASP A 132 14.31 24.46 23.49
N ASN A 133 15.48 24.16 22.92
CA ASN A 133 15.96 24.75 21.69
C ASN A 133 15.40 24.01 20.45
N PRO A 134 14.58 24.67 19.60
CA PRO A 134 14.01 24.05 18.41
C PRO A 134 15.06 23.56 17.41
N ALA A 135 16.20 24.26 17.30
CA ALA A 135 17.28 23.87 16.38
C ALA A 135 17.99 22.59 16.84
N GLU A 136 18.15 22.40 18.15
CA GLU A 136 18.75 21.18 18.73
C GLU A 136 17.78 19.99 18.60
N THR A 137 16.49 20.23 18.82
CA THR A 137 15.45 19.22 18.60
C THR A 137 15.40 18.78 17.13
N GLN A 138 15.49 19.73 16.19
CA GLN A 138 15.54 19.43 14.76
C GLN A 138 16.83 18.68 14.39
N ALA A 139 17.99 19.11 14.90
CA ALA A 139 19.26 18.45 14.66
C ALA A 139 19.27 16.99 15.15
N VAL A 140 18.64 16.70 16.30
CA VAL A 140 18.50 15.31 16.78
C VAL A 140 17.51 14.52 15.90
N ARG A 141 16.40 15.12 15.48
CA ARG A 141 15.47 14.47 14.53
C ARG A 141 16.15 14.13 13.20
N ASP A 142 16.97 15.04 12.67
CA ASP A 142 17.68 14.84 11.40
C ASP A 142 18.88 13.89 11.55
N ALA A 143 19.50 13.82 12.72
CA ALA A 143 20.60 12.90 13.00
C ALA A 143 20.17 11.43 13.04
N PHE A 144 18.88 11.13 13.23
CA PHE A 144 18.37 9.77 13.28
C PHE A 144 17.32 9.51 12.21
N ALA A 145 17.68 8.65 11.26
CA ALA A 145 16.82 8.32 10.13
C ALA A 145 15.46 7.77 10.58
N ARG A 146 14.38 8.43 10.12
CA ARG A 146 13.03 7.86 10.06
C ARG A 146 12.96 6.76 9.01
N SER A 147 11.97 5.87 9.11
CA SER A 147 11.76 4.80 8.12
C SER A 147 10.53 5.09 7.27
N ILE A 148 10.67 5.04 5.95
CA ILE A 148 9.52 5.03 5.03
C ILE A 148 9.09 3.57 4.88
N LEU A 149 7.89 3.25 5.36
CA LEU A 149 7.34 1.89 5.36
C LEU A 149 6.61 1.57 4.05
N TRP A 150 5.99 2.58 3.45
CA TRP A 150 5.26 2.45 2.20
C TRP A 150 5.12 3.81 1.51
N SER A 151 4.88 3.80 0.20
CA SER A 151 4.59 4.98 -0.61
C SER A 151 3.32 4.74 -1.41
N PHE A 152 2.25 5.44 -1.06
CA PHE A 152 1.00 5.48 -1.81
C PHE A 152 1.04 6.54 -2.91
N THR A 153 0.28 6.31 -3.97
CA THR A 153 -0.08 7.34 -4.95
C THR A 153 -1.52 7.75 -4.68
N PRO A 154 -1.79 9.03 -4.38
CA PRO A 154 -3.16 9.53 -4.23
C PRO A 154 -4.01 9.24 -5.47
N ALA A 155 -5.19 8.69 -5.24
CA ALA A 155 -6.17 8.39 -6.30
C ALA A 155 -7.27 9.45 -6.40
N ALA A 156 -7.58 10.11 -5.28
CA ALA A 156 -8.56 11.19 -5.19
C ALA A 156 -8.25 12.09 -3.98
N GLU A 157 -8.70 13.34 -4.01
CA GLU A 157 -8.55 14.29 -2.91
C GLU A 157 -9.81 15.17 -2.77
N THR A 158 -10.30 15.32 -1.54
CA THR A 158 -11.42 16.22 -1.21
C THR A 158 -11.11 16.98 0.07
N GLY A 159 -11.04 18.31 0.01
CA GLY A 159 -10.90 19.16 1.21
C GLY A 159 -9.68 18.83 2.08
N GLY A 160 -8.56 18.41 1.48
CA GLY A 160 -7.33 18.02 2.19
C GLY A 160 -7.26 16.55 2.61
N ARG A 161 -8.36 15.81 2.52
CA ARG A 161 -8.40 14.35 2.70
C ARG A 161 -7.88 13.67 1.45
N VAL A 162 -7.23 12.52 1.61
CA VAL A 162 -6.60 11.80 0.51
C VAL A 162 -7.07 10.36 0.45
N LEU A 163 -7.48 9.89 -0.72
CA LEU A 163 -7.81 8.49 -0.96
C LEU A 163 -6.61 7.76 -1.56
N VAL A 164 -6.26 6.60 -0.99
CA VAL A 164 -5.18 5.73 -1.46
C VAL A 164 -5.65 4.28 -1.63
N ASP A 165 -5.07 3.56 -2.58
CA ASP A 165 -5.24 2.10 -2.70
C ASP A 165 -4.40 1.40 -1.63
N LEU A 166 -5.05 0.62 -0.78
CA LEU A 166 -4.42 -0.11 0.32
C LEU A 166 -4.05 -1.55 -0.06
N THR A 167 -4.53 -2.06 -1.19
CA THR A 167 -4.49 -3.47 -1.57
C THR A 167 -3.07 -4.03 -1.60
N ASP A 168 -2.16 -3.39 -2.35
CA ASP A 168 -0.76 -3.84 -2.45
C ASP A 168 0.02 -3.70 -1.13
N PHE A 169 -0.37 -2.72 -0.31
CA PHE A 169 0.23 -2.57 1.02
C PHE A 169 -0.15 -3.73 1.94
N LEU A 170 -1.35 -4.30 1.79
CA LEU A 170 -1.80 -5.42 2.60
C LEU A 170 -1.38 -6.77 2.01
N ILE A 171 -1.47 -6.95 0.69
CA ILE A 171 -1.07 -8.17 -0.02
C ILE A 171 0.44 -8.21 -0.23
N ARG A 172 1.15 -8.36 0.88
CA ARG A 172 2.61 -8.52 0.91
C ARG A 172 3.02 -9.37 2.11
N ASP A 173 4.19 -9.98 2.01
CA ASP A 173 4.77 -10.71 3.14
C ASP A 173 5.40 -9.74 4.17
N ALA A 174 4.56 -9.00 4.89
CA ALA A 174 4.98 -8.00 5.87
C ALA A 174 5.70 -8.61 7.09
N THR A 175 5.55 -9.92 7.31
CA THR A 175 6.07 -10.62 8.50
C THR A 175 7.22 -11.58 8.18
N ASN A 176 7.61 -11.65 6.89
CA ASN A 176 8.60 -12.58 6.38
C ASN A 176 8.23 -14.04 6.69
N ALA A 177 6.94 -14.38 6.52
CA ALA A 177 6.37 -15.69 6.75
C ALA A 177 6.90 -16.73 5.76
N GLY A 178 7.10 -16.37 4.49
CA GLY A 178 7.58 -17.30 3.46
C GLY A 178 8.94 -17.92 3.79
N GLN A 179 9.85 -17.14 4.39
CA GLN A 179 11.16 -17.64 4.83
C GLN A 179 11.08 -18.61 6.03
N ARG A 180 10.00 -18.55 6.82
CA ARG A 180 9.80 -19.40 8.01
C ARG A 180 9.10 -20.71 7.69
N MET A 181 8.54 -20.84 6.50
CA MET A 181 7.90 -22.06 6.00
C MET A 181 8.93 -23.09 5.52
N SER A 182 9.80 -23.53 6.44
CA SER A 182 10.88 -24.51 6.21
C SER A 182 10.57 -25.84 6.92
N PRO A 183 10.95 -27.01 6.39
CA PRO A 183 11.67 -27.25 5.12
C PRO A 183 10.81 -26.93 3.89
N GLY A 184 11.38 -26.21 2.93
CA GLY A 184 10.67 -25.71 1.76
C GLY A 184 11.16 -24.32 1.34
N THR A 185 10.89 -23.94 0.10
CA THR A 185 10.97 -22.54 -0.34
C THR A 185 9.58 -22.12 -0.78
N TYR A 186 8.93 -21.26 0.00
CA TYR A 186 7.60 -20.73 -0.32
C TYR A 186 7.69 -19.26 -0.70
N ARG A 187 6.85 -18.85 -1.65
CA ARG A 187 6.69 -17.44 -2.03
C ARG A 187 5.23 -17.06 -2.01
N LEU A 188 4.96 -15.82 -1.65
CA LEU A 188 3.63 -15.25 -1.74
C LEU A 188 3.15 -15.30 -3.20
N ASP A 189 1.92 -15.77 -3.38
CA ASP A 189 1.20 -15.73 -4.64
C ASP A 189 0.05 -14.71 -4.51
N ASN A 190 0.27 -13.51 -5.05
CA ASN A 190 -0.70 -12.42 -4.98
C ASN A 190 -2.03 -12.78 -5.66
N SER A 191 -2.00 -13.64 -6.70
CA SER A 191 -3.22 -14.04 -7.43
C SER A 191 -4.14 -14.96 -6.62
N ARG A 192 -3.59 -15.61 -5.58
CA ARG A 192 -4.33 -16.46 -4.64
C ARG A 192 -4.48 -15.80 -3.26
N SER A 193 -4.20 -14.50 -3.18
CA SER A 193 -4.29 -13.73 -1.95
C SER A 193 -5.38 -12.67 -2.10
N SER A 194 -6.06 -12.35 -1.01
CA SER A 194 -7.20 -11.44 -1.06
C SER A 194 -7.42 -10.72 0.25
N VAL A 195 -8.11 -9.58 0.18
CA VAL A 195 -8.66 -8.92 1.37
C VAL A 195 -9.74 -9.81 1.98
N TYR A 196 -9.70 -9.98 3.30
CA TYR A 196 -10.66 -10.78 4.06
C TYR A 196 -11.68 -9.82 4.71
N MET A 197 -12.76 -9.56 3.99
CA MET A 197 -13.74 -8.52 4.37
C MET A 197 -14.51 -8.82 5.65
N ASP A 198 -14.73 -10.09 6.01
CA ASP A 198 -15.48 -10.46 7.23
C ASP A 198 -14.88 -9.91 8.53
N MET A 199 -13.57 -9.62 8.52
CA MET A 199 -12.82 -9.07 9.66
C MET A 199 -12.13 -7.74 9.32
N THR A 200 -12.59 -7.09 8.26
CA THR A 200 -12.15 -5.75 7.86
C THR A 200 -13.24 -4.75 8.22
N GLY A 201 -12.89 -3.71 8.97
CA GLY A 201 -13.85 -2.72 9.45
C GLY A 201 -13.19 -1.46 9.95
N SER A 202 -13.91 -0.35 9.83
CA SER A 202 -13.51 0.93 10.41
C SER A 202 -14.42 1.27 11.59
N PHE A 203 -13.84 1.76 12.67
CA PHE A 203 -14.50 2.08 13.94
C PHE A 203 -14.05 3.45 14.41
N PRO A 204 -14.72 4.09 15.39
CA PRO A 204 -14.44 5.48 15.76
C PRO A 204 -12.97 5.78 16.14
N THR A 205 -12.28 4.82 16.75
CA THR A 205 -10.91 5.01 17.27
C THR A 205 -9.88 4.08 16.63
N ASN A 206 -10.30 3.20 15.72
CA ASN A 206 -9.41 2.23 15.07
C ASN A 206 -9.97 1.74 13.74
N THR A 207 -9.07 1.28 12.88
CA THR A 207 -9.40 0.64 11.60
C THR A 207 -8.68 -0.70 11.55
N GLU A 208 -9.46 -1.77 11.45
CA GLU A 208 -9.03 -3.17 11.46
C GLU A 208 -9.10 -3.73 10.04
N LEU A 209 -8.07 -4.45 9.63
CA LEU A 209 -7.88 -4.93 8.27
C LEU A 209 -7.33 -6.35 8.32
N GLU A 210 -7.93 -7.29 7.61
CA GLU A 210 -7.40 -8.65 7.51
C GLU A 210 -7.22 -9.06 6.05
N VAL A 211 -6.14 -9.78 5.76
CA VAL A 211 -5.86 -10.35 4.44
C VAL A 211 -5.53 -11.83 4.56
N GLU A 212 -5.99 -12.59 3.59
CA GLU A 212 -5.58 -13.97 3.40
C GLU A 212 -4.43 -14.01 2.39
N LEU A 213 -3.26 -14.46 2.85
CA LEU A 213 -2.05 -14.55 2.06
C LEU A 213 -1.74 -16.01 1.76
N THR A 214 -1.71 -16.36 0.48
CA THR A 214 -1.39 -17.72 0.03
C THR A 214 0.06 -17.80 -0.41
N PHE A 215 0.81 -18.71 0.21
CA PHE A 215 2.20 -19.00 -0.10
C PHE A 215 2.31 -20.32 -0.85
N VAL A 216 2.99 -20.32 -1.99
CA VAL A 216 3.11 -21.48 -2.89
C VAL A 216 4.55 -21.99 -2.89
N GLN A 217 4.67 -23.30 -2.79
CA GLN A 217 5.94 -23.98 -2.84
C GLN A 217 6.61 -23.78 -4.20
N GLN A 218 7.90 -23.44 -4.19
CA GLN A 218 8.67 -23.24 -5.39
C GLN A 218 9.19 -24.59 -5.94
N PRO A 219 9.21 -24.78 -7.27
CA PRO A 219 9.81 -25.96 -7.88
C PRO A 219 11.26 -26.17 -7.42
N GLY A 220 11.63 -27.41 -7.08
CA GLY A 220 12.95 -27.73 -6.55
C GLY A 220 13.19 -27.31 -5.09
N GLY A 221 12.21 -26.69 -4.43
CA GLY A 221 12.31 -26.19 -3.06
C GLY A 221 12.29 -27.27 -1.97
N GLY A 222 12.23 -28.56 -2.31
CA GLY A 222 12.12 -29.68 -1.37
C GLY A 222 10.81 -29.66 -0.58
N GLY A 223 9.85 -30.52 -0.94
CA GLY A 223 8.64 -30.70 -0.13
C GLY A 223 9.00 -31.43 1.14
N GLY A 224 8.86 -30.77 2.29
CA GLY A 224 8.97 -31.41 3.60
C GLY A 224 8.01 -32.59 3.74
N ARG A 225 8.48 -33.77 3.35
CA ARG A 225 8.04 -35.09 3.80
C ARG A 225 9.31 -35.88 4.08
N GLY A 226 10.05 -35.49 5.11
CA GLY A 226 11.30 -36.18 5.41
C GLY A 226 12.21 -35.45 6.39
N GLY A 227 11.77 -35.31 7.64
CA GLY A 227 12.70 -35.04 8.74
C GLY A 227 13.49 -36.30 9.07
N ARG A 228 14.80 -36.33 8.77
CA ARG A 228 15.74 -37.19 9.51
C ARG A 228 15.96 -36.55 10.88
N GLY A 229 15.27 -37.06 11.89
CA GLY A 229 15.51 -36.68 13.29
C GLY A 229 14.22 -36.22 13.98
N GLY A 230 13.84 -36.91 15.05
CA GLY A 230 12.58 -36.67 15.75
C GLY A 230 12.47 -35.28 16.36
N GLY A 231 11.36 -34.59 16.08
CA GLY A 231 10.88 -33.40 16.78
C GLY A 231 10.06 -32.42 15.93
N GLY A 232 8.75 -32.33 16.19
CA GLY A 232 7.94 -31.11 16.04
C GLY A 232 7.25 -30.84 14.69
N PHE A 233 7.98 -30.32 13.70
CA PHE A 233 7.40 -29.79 12.46
C PHE A 233 8.05 -30.41 11.23
N GLU A 234 7.28 -31.18 10.46
CA GLU A 234 7.77 -31.91 9.28
C GLU A 234 7.77 -31.06 7.98
N GLY A 235 7.21 -29.85 8.05
CA GLY A 235 7.05 -28.91 6.95
C GLY A 235 5.60 -28.46 6.78
N VAL A 236 5.36 -27.51 5.88
CA VAL A 236 4.02 -26.96 5.63
C VAL A 236 2.97 -28.05 5.35
N GLY A 237 3.36 -29.14 4.68
CA GLY A 237 2.47 -30.27 4.38
C GLY A 237 2.00 -31.08 5.60
N SER A 238 2.52 -30.85 6.81
CA SER A 238 2.01 -31.46 8.03
C SER A 238 0.94 -30.65 8.74
N VAL A 239 0.73 -29.38 8.34
CA VAL A 239 -0.24 -28.45 8.97
C VAL A 239 -1.23 -27.86 7.99
N ALA A 240 -0.83 -27.67 6.73
CA ALA A 240 -1.70 -27.19 5.67
C ALA A 240 -2.47 -28.34 5.01
N SER A 241 -3.62 -28.03 4.40
CA SER A 241 -4.45 -28.99 3.67
C SER A 241 -3.72 -29.64 2.49
N THR A 242 -2.73 -28.94 1.92
CA THR A 242 -1.81 -29.47 0.92
C THR A 242 -0.38 -29.00 1.24
N GLY A 243 0.63 -29.76 0.81
CA GLY A 243 2.03 -29.31 0.92
C GLY A 243 2.42 -28.26 -0.13
N GLU A 244 1.62 -28.10 -1.19
CA GLU A 244 1.97 -27.24 -2.33
C GLU A 244 1.64 -25.77 -2.09
N ALA A 245 0.65 -25.48 -1.24
CA ALA A 245 0.26 -24.13 -0.87
C ALA A 245 -0.23 -24.08 0.57
N ALA A 246 0.04 -22.94 1.22
CA ALA A 246 -0.44 -22.63 2.55
C ALA A 246 -0.95 -21.20 2.63
N SER A 247 -2.15 -21.06 3.16
CA SER A 247 -2.79 -19.76 3.37
C SER A 247 -2.73 -19.40 4.85
N ILE A 248 -2.40 -18.14 5.13
CA ILE A 248 -2.41 -17.56 6.48
C ILE A 248 -3.22 -16.27 6.45
N ARG A 249 -3.82 -15.90 7.58
CA ARG A 249 -4.46 -14.60 7.70
C ARG A 249 -3.60 -13.64 8.48
N LEU A 250 -3.30 -12.50 7.86
CA LEU A 250 -2.53 -11.42 8.45
C LEU A 250 -3.48 -10.27 8.79
N HIS A 251 -3.38 -9.83 10.03
CA HIS A 251 -4.18 -8.77 10.62
C HIS A 251 -3.35 -7.50 10.75
N HIS A 252 -3.92 -6.38 10.33
CA HIS A 252 -3.40 -5.04 10.48
C HIS A 252 -4.40 -4.19 11.25
N SER A 253 -3.89 -3.27 12.07
CA SER A 253 -4.72 -2.31 12.77
C SER A 253 -4.04 -0.95 12.79
N PHE A 254 -4.83 0.08 12.56
CA PHE A 254 -4.50 1.48 12.82
C PHE A 254 -5.32 1.94 14.01
N VAL A 255 -4.68 2.45 15.05
CA VAL A 255 -5.36 2.87 16.29
C VAL A 255 -4.99 4.31 16.61
N GLN A 256 -5.98 5.10 16.99
CA GLN A 256 -5.79 6.45 17.48
C GLN A 256 -4.86 6.46 18.70
N LEU A 257 -3.94 7.43 18.74
CA LEU A 257 -3.17 7.67 19.96
C LEU A 257 -4.07 8.19 21.09
N PRO A 258 -3.77 7.84 22.36
CA PRO A 258 -4.35 8.53 23.50
C PRO A 258 -4.14 10.04 23.39
N ASP A 259 -4.99 10.81 24.06
CA ASP A 259 -4.80 12.24 24.23
C ASP A 259 -3.55 12.55 25.08
N ASP A 260 -3.18 13.83 25.09
CA ASP A 260 -2.00 14.33 25.81
C ASP A 260 -2.14 14.23 27.35
N ASP A 261 -3.34 13.91 27.85
CA ASP A 261 -3.64 13.70 29.26
C ASP A 261 -3.36 12.26 29.74
N TYR A 262 -2.71 11.44 28.91
CA TYR A 262 -2.34 10.08 29.29
C TYR A 262 -1.24 10.04 30.36
N GLU A 263 -1.49 9.31 31.46
CA GLU A 263 -0.50 9.03 32.49
C GLU A 263 0.32 7.76 32.17
N PRO A 264 1.65 7.85 31.95
CA PRO A 264 2.49 6.68 31.74
C PRO A 264 2.50 5.79 32.98
N ARG A 265 2.12 4.51 32.81
CA ARG A 265 2.23 3.55 33.90
C ARG A 265 3.69 3.28 34.27
N MET A 266 3.97 3.20 35.57
CA MET A 266 5.25 2.64 36.05
C MET A 266 5.38 1.18 35.59
N PHE A 267 6.59 0.81 35.19
CA PHE A 267 6.90 -0.57 34.82
C PHE A 267 6.70 -1.50 36.03
N ASP A 268 5.85 -2.52 35.88
CA ASP A 268 5.69 -3.59 36.86
C ASP A 268 6.29 -4.87 36.24
N PRO A 269 7.33 -5.47 36.83
CA PRO A 269 7.95 -6.70 36.30
C PRO A 269 7.00 -7.92 36.28
N ARG A 270 5.83 -7.84 36.92
CA ARG A 270 4.77 -8.87 36.86
C ARG A 270 3.81 -8.66 35.68
N SER A 271 3.87 -7.50 35.03
CA SER A 271 3.20 -7.26 33.76
C SER A 271 3.95 -8.05 32.69
N GLY A 272 3.28 -8.96 31.97
CA GLY A 272 3.87 -9.70 30.83
C GLY A 272 4.24 -8.83 29.63
N TYR A 273 4.37 -7.52 29.81
CA TYR A 273 4.69 -6.51 28.81
C TYR A 273 6.06 -5.91 29.16
N GLY A 274 6.99 -5.86 28.21
CA GLY A 274 8.37 -5.42 28.43
C GLY A 274 8.50 -3.93 28.81
N SER A 275 9.69 -3.52 29.26
CA SER A 275 9.97 -2.11 29.58
C SER A 275 10.31 -1.30 28.32
N SER A 276 9.84 -0.05 28.27
CA SER A 276 10.25 0.93 27.25
C SER A 276 11.41 1.76 27.78
N ALA A 277 12.60 1.63 27.18
CA ALA A 277 13.76 2.46 27.51
C ALA A 277 13.96 3.55 26.43
N ILE A 278 13.88 4.81 26.83
CA ILE A 278 14.18 5.97 25.97
C ILE A 278 15.63 6.37 26.21
N ARG A 279 16.39 6.64 25.14
CA ARG A 279 17.74 7.21 25.23
C ARG A 279 17.66 8.72 24.96
N THR A 280 17.89 9.51 26.00
CA THR A 280 18.04 10.97 25.86
C THR A 280 19.45 11.29 25.39
N MET A 281 19.57 12.11 24.36
CA MET A 281 20.85 12.68 23.94
C MET A 281 20.95 14.14 24.40
N GLN A 282 22.13 14.51 24.88
CA GLN A 282 22.48 15.87 25.25
C GLN A 282 23.59 16.30 24.29
N TYR A 283 23.38 17.34 23.48
CA TYR A 283 24.49 17.90 22.71
C TYR A 283 25.44 18.62 23.68
N PRO A 284 26.76 18.40 23.62
CA PRO A 284 27.69 19.27 24.31
C PRO A 284 27.52 20.66 23.71
N SER A 285 27.15 21.64 24.53
CA SER A 285 27.08 23.04 24.13
C SER A 285 28.44 23.42 23.52
N MET A 286 28.50 23.60 22.20
CA MET A 286 29.58 24.38 21.62
C MET A 286 29.32 25.82 22.03
N SER A 287 29.95 26.23 23.13
CA SER A 287 30.09 27.64 23.46
C SER A 287 30.90 28.31 22.33
N PRO A 288 30.53 29.55 21.94
CA PRO A 288 31.12 30.26 20.80
C PRO A 288 32.63 30.53 20.96
#